data_AF-A0A166ENN7-F1
#
_entry.id   AF-A0A166ENN7-F1
#
_cell.length_a   1.000
_cell.length_b   1.000
_cell.length_c   1.000
_cell.angle_alpha   90.00
_cell.angle_beta   90.00
_cell.angle_gamma   90.00
#
_symmetry.space_group_name_H-M   'P 1'
#
loop_
_entity.id
_entity.type
_entity.pdbx_description
1 polymer ?
#
loop_
_entity_poly.entity_id
_entity_poly.type
_entity_poly.pdbx_seq_one_letter_code
_entity_poly.pdbx_strand_id
1 'polypeptide(L)'
;ALEILFQYSRNRDKPDLSEHPLMSFEDVSAVAEVSEKYFVFAAMEVCKIHMRVAILKYPLEVLTYASRHRHDKIYNKVAPRTIDSSAQDLSALGGTTVIPWV
;
A
#
# COMPACT_ATOMS: atom_id res chain seq x y z
N ALA A 1 14.82 0.16 -0.71
CA ALA A 1 13.77 -0.48 -1.55
C ALA A 1 14.31 -1.64 -2.40
N LEU A 2 15.24 -1.43 -3.34
CA LEU A 2 15.75 -2.48 -4.25
C LEU A 2 16.47 -3.64 -3.53
N GLU A 3 17.24 -3.33 -2.49
CA GLU A 3 18.05 -4.29 -1.73
C GLU A 3 17.20 -5.35 -1.01
N ILE A 4 16.01 -4.97 -0.54
CA ILE A 4 15.05 -5.86 0.15
C ILE A 4 14.48 -6.90 -0.84
N LEU A 5 14.28 -6.53 -2.10
CA LEU A 5 13.79 -7.47 -3.11
C LEU A 5 14.85 -8.49 -3.51
N PHE A 6 16.12 -8.08 -3.55
CA PHE A 6 17.21 -9.02 -3.75
C PHE A 6 17.36 -10.00 -2.57
N GLN A 7 17.04 -9.57 -1.35
CA GLN A 7 16.97 -10.46 -0.19
C GLN A 7 15.82 -11.45 -0.30
N TYR A 8 14.64 -11.05 -0.80
CA TYR A 8 13.52 -11.99 -1.03
C TYR A 8 13.76 -12.99 -2.17
N SER A 9 14.52 -12.61 -3.20
CA SER A 9 14.82 -13.48 -4.36
C SER A 9 15.90 -14.52 -4.06
N ARG A 10 16.87 -14.20 -3.20
CA ARG A 10 17.79 -15.21 -2.68
C ARG A 10 17.06 -15.97 -1.58
N ASN A 11 16.96 -17.29 -1.70
CA ASN A 11 16.42 -18.20 -0.67
C ASN A 11 17.26 -18.22 0.63
N ARG A 12 17.71 -17.08 1.15
CA ARG A 12 18.33 -16.92 2.46
C ARG A 12 17.42 -16.01 3.27
N ASP A 13 16.91 -16.56 4.36
CA ASP A 13 16.24 -15.91 5.48
C ASP A 13 15.36 -14.72 5.07
N LYS A 14 14.05 -14.99 4.92
CA LYS A 14 13.06 -13.92 4.72
C LYS A 14 13.33 -12.86 5.78
N PRO A 15 13.68 -11.61 5.41
CA PRO A 15 13.96 -10.60 6.40
C PRO A 15 12.72 -10.45 7.27
N ASP A 16 12.88 -10.64 8.58
CA ASP A 16 11.79 -10.47 9.51
C ASP A 16 11.46 -8.98 9.58
N LEU A 17 10.45 -8.59 8.82
CA LEU A 17 9.95 -7.21 8.78
C LEU A 17 9.29 -6.81 10.12
N SER A 18 9.19 -7.71 11.10
CA SER A 18 8.78 -7.40 12.47
C SER A 18 9.94 -6.96 13.39
N GLU A 19 11.19 -7.30 13.06
CA GLU A 19 12.36 -6.96 13.89
C GLU A 19 12.96 -5.57 13.55
N HIS A 20 12.65 -5.02 12.38
CA HIS A 20 13.01 -3.64 12.07
C HIS A 20 11.94 -2.67 12.60
N PRO A 21 12.25 -1.85 13.62
CA PRO A 21 11.29 -0.93 14.20
C PRO A 21 10.88 0.09 13.15
N LEU A 22 9.62 0.02 12.72
CA LEU A 22 8.94 0.98 11.88
C LEU A 22 9.68 1.29 10.56
N MET A 23 9.53 0.40 9.57
CA MET A 23 9.44 0.91 8.20
C MET A 23 8.32 1.96 8.19
N SER A 24 8.64 3.18 7.79
CA SER A 24 7.64 4.23 7.63
C SER A 24 6.59 3.76 6.62
N PHE A 25 5.39 4.33 6.65
CA PHE A 25 4.38 4.02 5.63
C PHE A 25 4.94 4.25 4.21
N GLU A 26 5.80 5.26 4.06
CA GLU A 26 6.50 5.59 2.81
C GLU A 26 7.43 4.46 2.36
N ASP A 27 8.17 3.85 3.28
CA ASP A 27 9.05 2.72 2.97
C ASP A 27 8.27 1.48 2.51
N VAL A 28 7.18 1.15 3.22
CA VAL A 28 6.29 0.03 2.84
C VAL A 28 5.66 0.31 1.48
N SER A 29 5.20 1.55 1.24
CA SER A 29 4.62 1.97 -0.03
C SER A 29 5.65 1.85 -1.17
N ALA A 30 6.88 2.29 -0.96
CA ALA A 30 7.95 2.15 -1.94
C ALA A 30 8.30 0.68 -2.23
N VAL A 31 8.35 -0.18 -1.20
CA VAL A 31 8.54 -1.61 -1.40
C VAL A 31 7.36 -2.22 -2.14
N ALA A 32 6.13 -1.81 -1.83
CA ALA A 32 4.93 -2.32 -2.48
C ALA A 32 4.91 -1.95 -3.97
N GLU A 33 5.17 -0.69 -4.34
CA GLU A 33 5.26 -0.24 -5.74
C GLU A 33 6.28 -1.05 -6.55
N VAL A 34 7.45 -1.31 -5.96
CA VAL A 34 8.50 -2.07 -6.64
C VAL A 34 8.15 -3.57 -6.66
N SER A 35 7.55 -4.11 -5.61
CA SER A 35 7.10 -5.51 -5.57
C SER A 35 6.05 -5.80 -6.63
N GLU A 36 5.10 -4.88 -6.83
CA GLU A 36 4.07 -4.96 -7.87
C GLU A 36 4.69 -4.85 -9.27
N LYS A 37 5.63 -3.93 -9.48
CA LYS A 37 6.34 -3.77 -10.76
C LYS A 37 7.13 -5.03 -11.18
N TYR A 38 7.76 -5.70 -10.22
CA TYR A 38 8.60 -6.88 -10.48
C TYR A 38 7.92 -8.22 -10.12
N PHE A 39 6.62 -8.21 -9.82
CA PHE A 39 5.84 -9.39 -9.47
C PHE A 39 6.45 -10.25 -8.34
N VAL A 40 7.01 -9.60 -7.32
CA VAL A 40 7.59 -10.28 -6.15
C VAL A 40 6.47 -10.62 -5.16
N PHE A 41 5.73 -11.69 -5.45
CA PHE A 41 4.50 -12.07 -4.73
C PHE A 41 4.66 -12.17 -3.21
N ALA A 42 5.80 -12.67 -2.72
CA ALA A 42 6.04 -12.78 -1.28
C ALA A 42 6.09 -11.41 -0.58
N ALA A 43 6.74 -10.42 -1.21
CA ALA A 43 6.81 -9.06 -0.69
C ALA A 43 5.46 -8.34 -0.85
N MET A 44 4.73 -8.60 -1.94
CA MET A 44 3.37 -8.08 -2.13
C MET A 44 2.42 -8.50 -1.00
N GLU A 45 2.43 -9.78 -0.60
CA GLU A 45 1.57 -10.26 0.48
C GLU A 45 1.91 -9.62 1.84
N VAL A 46 3.20 -9.42 2.12
CA VAL A 46 3.60 -8.71 3.35
C VAL A 46 3.18 -7.24 3.30
N CYS A 47 3.37 -6.55 2.18
CA CYS A 47 2.90 -5.17 2.00
C CYS A 47 1.37 -5.06 2.22
N LYS A 48 0.58 -6.01 1.69
CA LYS A 48 -0.87 -6.05 1.93
C LYS A 48 -1.23 -6.19 3.41
N ILE A 49 -0.46 -6.96 4.18
CA ILE A 49 -0.68 -7.10 5.63
C ILE A 49 -0.43 -5.75 6.32
N HIS A 50 0.71 -5.10 6.05
CA HIS A 50 1.02 -3.78 6.63
C HIS A 50 -0.02 -2.72 6.24
N MET A 51 -0.46 -2.69 4.98
CA MET A 51 -1.50 -1.78 4.49
C MET A 51 -2.83 -1.97 5.24
N ARG A 52 -3.21 -3.21 5.56
CA ARG A 52 -4.42 -3.48 6.36
C ARG A 52 -4.32 -2.97 7.79
N VAL A 53 -3.15 -3.03 8.40
CA VAL A 53 -2.90 -2.48 9.75
C VAL A 53 -2.89 -0.95 9.72
N ALA A 54 -2.36 -0.36 8.65
CA ALA A 54 -2.25 1.09 8.47
C ALA A 54 -3.58 1.80 8.19
N ILE A 55 -4.66 1.07 7.84
CA ILE A 55 -5.98 1.63 7.50
C ILE A 55 -6.49 2.67 8.51
N LEU A 56 -6.24 2.46 9.81
CA LEU A 56 -6.73 3.38 10.85
C LEU A 56 -5.93 4.67 10.93
N LYS A 57 -4.64 4.62 10.57
CA LYS A 57 -3.69 5.70 10.77
C LYS A 57 -3.46 6.54 9.51
N TYR A 58 -3.52 5.89 8.34
CA TYR A 58 -3.23 6.46 7.02
C TYR A 58 -4.27 6.00 5.98
N PRO A 59 -5.57 6.34 6.17
CA PRO A 59 -6.63 5.81 5.32
C PRO A 59 -6.54 6.30 3.87
N LEU A 60 -6.11 7.55 3.62
CA LEU A 60 -6.00 8.11 2.27
C LEU A 60 -4.86 7.49 1.48
N GLU A 61 -3.72 7.27 2.13
CA GLU A 61 -2.55 6.71 1.51
C GLU A 61 -2.75 5.22 1.21
N VAL A 62 -3.43 4.49 2.11
CA VAL A 62 -3.85 3.10 1.86
C VAL A 62 -4.88 3.02 0.72
N LEU A 63 -5.82 3.98 0.63
CA LEU A 63 -6.78 4.04 -0.46
C LEU A 63 -6.08 4.28 -1.80
N THR A 64 -5.10 5.19 -1.85
CA THR A 64 -4.26 5.44 -3.03
C THR A 64 -3.52 4.19 -3.48
N TYR A 65 -2.90 3.48 -2.53
CA TYR A 65 -2.20 2.23 -2.82
C TYR A 65 -3.17 1.18 -3.38
N ALA A 66 -4.32 1.00 -2.74
CA ALA A 66 -5.30 0.00 -3.14
C ALA A 66 -5.92 0.30 -4.51
N SER A 67 -6.18 1.57 -4.83
CA SER A 67 -6.73 1.97 -6.14
C SER A 67 -5.72 1.77 -7.28
N ARG A 68 -4.44 2.14 -7.06
CA ARG A 68 -3.38 2.00 -8.08
C ARG A 68 -3.12 0.55 -8.47
N HIS A 69 -3.08 -0.35 -7.49
CA HIS A 69 -2.74 -1.77 -7.71
C HIS A 69 -3.96 -2.70 -7.79
N ARG A 70 -5.18 -2.13 -7.82
CA ARG A 70 -6.46 -2.87 -7.91
C ARG A 70 -6.64 -3.91 -6.79
N HIS A 71 -6.28 -3.54 -5.56
CA HIS A 71 -6.50 -4.38 -4.38
C HIS A 71 -7.90 -4.18 -3.81
N ASP A 72 -8.92 -4.70 -4.51
CA ASP A 72 -10.35 -4.46 -4.21
C ASP A 72 -10.73 -4.76 -2.75
N LYS A 73 -10.15 -5.81 -2.16
CA LYS A 73 -10.41 -6.17 -0.75
C LYS A 73 -9.92 -5.11 0.24
N ILE A 74 -8.80 -4.46 -0.05
CA ILE A 74 -8.25 -3.39 0.78
C ILE A 74 -9.02 -2.10 0.49
N TYR A 75 -9.27 -1.81 -0.79
CA TYR A 75 -10.05 -0.67 -1.26
C TYR A 75 -11.41 -0.58 -0.56
N ASN A 76 -12.22 -1.65 -0.64
CA ASN A 76 -13.56 -1.68 -0.04
C ASN A 76 -13.52 -1.56 1.49
N LYS A 77 -12.41 -1.94 2.13
CA LYS A 77 -12.25 -1.83 3.59
C LYS A 77 -11.85 -0.43 4.03
N VAL A 78 -11.10 0.30 3.21
CA VAL A 78 -10.61 1.65 3.54
C VAL A 78 -11.51 2.76 3.03
N ALA A 79 -12.22 2.57 1.90
CA ALA A 79 -13.16 3.52 1.33
C ALA A 79 -14.18 4.14 2.32
N PRO A 80 -14.84 3.39 3.23
CA PRO A 80 -15.77 4.01 4.17
C PRO A 80 -15.09 4.92 5.21
N ARG A 81 -13.75 4.84 5.36
CA ARG A 81 -12.97 5.64 6.32
C ARG A 81 -12.42 6.92 5.72
N THR A 82 -12.57 7.11 4.41
CA THR A 82 -12.16 8.33 3.70
C THR A 82 -13.35 9.23 3.34
N ILE A 83 -14.55 8.92 3.85
CA ILE A 83 -15.77 9.70 3.59
C ILE A 83 -15.68 11.10 4.22
N ASP A 84 -15.05 11.22 5.39
CA ASP A 84 -14.86 12.49 6.08
C ASP A 84 -13.69 13.33 5.51
N SER A 85 -12.96 12.79 4.54
CA SER A 85 -11.83 13.49 3.90
C SER A 85 -12.32 14.58 2.94
N SER A 86 -11.52 15.63 2.79
CA SER A 86 -11.91 16.73 1.89
C SER A 86 -11.90 16.27 0.43
N ALA A 87 -12.77 16.86 -0.39
CA ALA A 87 -12.79 16.58 -1.83
C ALA A 87 -11.46 16.94 -2.52
N GLN A 88 -10.70 17.90 -1.97
CA GLN A 88 -9.36 18.23 -2.46
C GLN A 88 -8.38 17.07 -2.22
N ASP A 89 -8.39 16.45 -1.05
CA ASP A 89 -7.52 15.32 -0.73
C ASP A 89 -7.86 14.10 -1.60
N LEU A 90 -9.14 13.88 -1.87
CA LEU A 90 -9.61 12.79 -2.73
C LEU A 90 -9.28 13.03 -4.21
N SER A 91 -9.21 14.29 -4.66
CA SER A 91 -8.84 14.61 -6.05
C SER A 91 -7.40 14.19 -6.40
N ALA A 92 -6.53 14.07 -5.40
CA ALA A 92 -5.16 13.58 -5.56
C ALA A 92 -5.08 12.07 -5.90
N LEU A 93 -6.17 11.32 -5.71
CA LEU A 93 -6.25 9.87 -5.96
C LEU A 93 -6.36 9.51 -7.47
N GLY A 94 -6.43 10.52 -8.34
CA GLY A 94 -6.52 10.37 -9.79
C GLY A 94 -7.94 10.11 -10.31
N GLY A 95 -8.21 10.59 -11.54
CA GLY A 95 -9.56 10.63 -12.13
C GLY A 95 -10.20 9.27 -12.45
N THR A 96 -9.48 8.16 -12.30
CA THR A 96 -10.06 6.80 -12.40
C THR A 96 -10.70 6.33 -11.10
N THR A 97 -10.38 6.97 -9.97
CA THR A 97 -10.82 6.56 -8.63
C THR A 97 -11.98 7.42 -8.12
N VAL A 98 -11.97 8.72 -8.44
CA VAL A 98 -12.99 9.67 -8.01
C VAL A 98 -13.66 10.27 -9.23
N ILE A 99 -14.96 10.04 -9.36
CA ILE A 99 -15.80 10.72 -10.34
C ILE A 99 -16.49 11.88 -9.60
N PRO A 100 -16.10 13.14 -9.83
CA PRO A 100 -16.84 14.26 -9.28
C PRO A 100 -18.23 14.27 -9.90
N TRP A 101 -19.26 14.16 -9.06
CA TRP A 101 -20.64 14.35 -9.50
C TRP A 101 -20.88 15.85 -9.60
N VAL A 102 -20.66 16.40 -10.80
CA VAL A 102 -20.98 17.80 -11.15
C VAL A 102 -22.43 17.90 -11.56
#